data_AF-A0A958HSD8-F1
#
_entry.id   AF-A0A958HSD8-F1
#
_cell.length_a   1.000
_cell.length_b   1.000
_cell.length_c   1.000
_cell.angle_alpha   90.00
_cell.angle_beta   90.00
_cell.angle_gamma   90.00
#
_symmetry.space_group_name_H-M   'P 1'
#
loop_
_entity.id
_entity.type
_entity.pdbx_description
1 polymer ?
#
loop_
_entity_poly.entity_id
_entity_poly.type
_entity_poly.pdbx_seq_one_letter_code
_entity_poly.pdbx_strand_id
1 'polypeptide(L)' 'ELARMLDEEGYLAEAEQSSPNTWTIHLFNCALLDIAHRFRQACSSELELVRTLLPEAEVQRVHYMMNGDASCTYRITLR' A
#
# COMPACT_ATOMS: atom_id res chain seq x y z
N GLU A 1 8.70 10.38 0.71
CA GLU A 1 7.55 11.28 0.94
C GLU A 1 6.24 10.54 1.15
N LEU A 2 5.79 9.69 0.22
CA LEU A 2 4.51 8.97 0.36
C LEU A 2 4.37 8.19 1.68
N ALA A 3 5.36 7.36 2.06
CA ALA A 3 5.27 6.60 3.30
C ALA A 3 5.19 7.49 4.55
N ARG A 4 5.92 8.62 4.58
CA ARG A 4 5.83 9.60 5.69
C ARG A 4 4.41 10.16 5.82
N MET A 5 3.78 10.53 4.71
CA MET A 5 2.40 11.02 4.71
C MET A 5 1.41 9.95 5.21
N LEU A 6 1.57 8.71 4.75
CA LEU A 6 0.71 7.60 5.20
C LEU A 6 0.94 7.27 6.68
N ASP A 7 2.16 7.40 7.18
CA ASP A 7 2.47 7.20 8.59
C ASP A 7 1.77 8.23 9.47
N GLU A 8 1.79 9.52 9.07
CA GLU A 8 1.08 10.61 9.74
C GLU A 8 -0.45 10.41 9.75
N GLU A 9 -1.00 9.78 8.71
CA GLU A 9 -2.41 9.39 8.63
C GLU A 9 -2.74 8.08 9.39
N GLY A 10 -1.76 7.49 10.08
CA GLY A 10 -1.95 6.36 10.98
C GLY A 10 -1.88 4.99 10.30
N TYR A 11 -1.36 4.89 9.09
CA TYR A 11 -1.15 3.60 8.42
C TYR A 11 0.06 2.80 8.97
N LEU A 12 0.83 3.39 9.89
CA LEU A 12 2.10 2.84 10.41
C LEU A 12 2.97 2.42 9.24
N ALA A 13 3.42 3.40 8.48
CA ALA A 13 3.94 3.18 7.14
C ALA A 13 5.47 3.21 7.11
N GLU A 14 6.08 2.15 6.60
CA GLU A 14 7.53 2.04 6.41
C GLU A 14 7.85 1.90 4.92
N ALA A 15 8.97 2.47 4.48
CA ALA A 15 9.44 2.36 3.11
C ALA A 15 10.89 1.90 3.07
N GLU A 16 11.15 0.91 2.22
CA GLU A 16 12.47 0.34 1.99
C GLU A 16 12.81 0.44 0.50
N GLN A 17 14.02 0.88 0.18
CA GLN A 17 14.49 0.88 -1.20
C GLN A 17 15.25 -0.41 -1.49
N SER A 18 14.66 -1.28 -2.32
CA SER A 18 15.28 -2.57 -2.69
C SER A 18 16.23 -2.45 -3.88
N SER A 19 16.08 -1.42 -4.71
CA SER A 19 16.99 -1.07 -5.81
C SER A 19 16.82 0.40 -6.22
N PRO A 20 17.69 0.97 -7.08
CA PRO A 20 17.58 2.38 -7.48
C PRO A 20 16.19 2.82 -7.95
N ASN A 21 15.44 1.92 -8.60
CA ASN A 21 14.12 2.18 -9.15
C ASN A 21 13.01 1.35 -8.49
N THR A 22 13.28 0.68 -7.36
CA THR A 22 12.28 -0.15 -6.68
C THR A 22 12.21 0.13 -5.20
N TRP A 23 10.99 0.37 -4.73
CA TRP A 23 10.65 0.54 -3.33
C TRP A 23 9.63 -0.49 -2.90
N THR A 24 9.67 -0.82 -1.62
CA THR A 24 8.63 -1.56 -0.93
C THR A 24 8.06 -0.66 0.15
N ILE A 25 6.73 -0.52 0.20
CA ILE A 25 6.02 0.20 1.25
C ILE A 25 5.18 -0.80 2.03
N HIS A 26 5.40 -0.85 3.34
CA HIS A 26 4.63 -1.63 4.30
C HIS A 26 3.66 -0.70 5.03
N LEU A 27 2.38 -1.09 5.09
CA LEU A 27 1.37 -0.44 5.92
C LEU A 27 0.93 -1.44 6.99
N PHE A 28 1.36 -1.22 8.23
CA PHE A 28 1.08 -2.12 9.36
C PHE A 28 -0.28 -1.86 10.02
N ASN A 29 -0.98 -0.81 9.62
CA ASN A 29 -2.36 -0.55 10.01
C ASN A 29 -3.22 -0.26 8.76
N CYS A 30 -4.33 -0.98 8.59
CA CYS A 30 -5.24 -0.79 7.47
C CYS A 30 -6.53 -0.12 7.93
N ALA A 31 -6.72 1.15 7.55
CA ALA A 31 -7.90 1.94 7.90
C ALA A 31 -9.22 1.34 7.38
N LEU A 32 -9.16 0.48 6.36
CA LEU A 32 -10.31 -0.11 5.70
C LEU A 32 -10.56 -1.57 6.06
N LEU A 33 -9.77 -2.20 6.94
CA LEU A 33 -9.80 -3.66 7.15
C LEU A 33 -11.21 -4.18 7.47
N ASP A 34 -11.87 -3.60 8.47
CA ASP A 34 -13.21 -4.00 8.90
C ASP A 34 -14.26 -3.77 7.80
N ILE A 35 -14.12 -2.68 7.04
CA ILE A 35 -15.01 -2.37 5.92
C ILE A 35 -14.78 -3.37 4.79
N ALA A 36 -13.52 -3.69 4.47
CA ALA A 36 -13.10 -4.59 3.41
C ALA A 36 -13.55 -6.03 3.65
N HIS A 37 -13.69 -6.45 4.92
CA HIS A 37 -14.30 -7.74 5.28
C HIS A 37 -15.73 -7.89 4.75
N ARG A 38 -16.49 -6.80 4.71
CA ARG A 38 -17.87 -6.81 4.19
C ARG A 38 -17.97 -6.32 2.74
N PHE A 39 -17.09 -5.41 2.34
CA PHE A 39 -17.11 -4.72 1.06
C PHE A 39 -15.71 -4.70 0.45
N ARG A 40 -15.32 -5.82 -0.16
CA ARG A 40 -13.97 -5.98 -0.75
C ARG A 40 -13.59 -4.89 -1.75
N GLN A 41 -14.58 -4.25 -2.38
CA GLN A 41 -14.36 -3.13 -3.30
C GLN A 41 -13.65 -1.95 -2.64
N ALA A 42 -13.86 -1.69 -1.34
CA ALA A 42 -13.23 -0.57 -0.64
C ALA A 42 -11.71 -0.68 -0.68
N CYS A 43 -11.17 -1.87 -0.43
CA CYS A 43 -9.73 -2.09 -0.49
C CYS A 43 -9.19 -2.12 -1.93
N SER A 44 -9.97 -2.60 -2.89
CA SER A 44 -9.59 -2.48 -4.31
C SER A 44 -9.50 -1.02 -4.76
N SER A 45 -10.44 -0.17 -4.34
CA SER A 45 -10.43 1.26 -4.63
C SER A 45 -9.23 1.99 -4.03
N GLU A 46 -8.78 1.61 -2.83
CA GLU A 46 -7.55 2.15 -2.22
C GLU A 46 -6.30 1.82 -3.06
N LEU A 47 -6.17 0.57 -3.54
CA LEU A 47 -5.06 0.20 -4.42
C LEU A 47 -5.07 1.02 -5.74
N GLU A 48 -6.25 1.23 -6.33
CA GLU A 48 -6.38 2.06 -7.53
C GLU A 48 -6.05 3.53 -7.28
N LEU A 49 -6.38 4.05 -6.10
CA LEU A 49 -5.97 5.40 -5.68
C LEU A 49 -4.45 5.51 -5.63
N VAL A 50 -3.75 4.56 -4.98
CA VAL A 50 -2.28 4.57 -4.90
C VAL A 50 -1.65 4.52 -6.31
N ARG A 51 -2.19 3.69 -7.21
CA ARG A 51 -1.78 3.64 -8.62
C ARG A 51 -1.96 4.98 -9.34
N THR A 52 -3.09 5.65 -9.09
CA THR A 52 -3.40 6.95 -9.70
C THR A 52 -2.46 8.05 -9.21
N LEU A 53 -2.06 8.00 -7.93
CA LEU A 53 -1.13 8.96 -7.33
C LEU A 53 0.33 8.78 -7.82
N LEU A 54 0.66 7.61 -8.38
CA LEU A 54 2.00 7.27 -8.85
C LEU A 54 1.99 6.84 -10.33
N PRO A 55 1.64 7.75 -11.26
CA PRO A 55 1.46 7.40 -12.68
C PRO A 55 2.74 6.93 -13.37
N GLU A 56 3.91 7.36 -12.88
CA GLU A 56 5.24 7.01 -13.39
C GLU A 56 5.78 5.68 -12.83
N ALA A 57 5.00 4.99 -11.99
CA ALA A 57 5.41 3.73 -11.39
C ALA A 57 4.43 2.60 -11.69
N GLU A 58 4.93 1.38 -11.69
CA GLU A 58 4.14 0.18 -11.51
C GLU A 58 3.95 -0.09 -10.02
N VAL A 59 2.69 -0.17 -9.57
CA VAL A 59 2.33 -0.49 -8.18
C VAL A 59 1.67 -1.86 -8.10
N GLN A 60 2.32 -2.77 -7.38
CA GLN A 60 1.85 -4.13 -7.14
C GLN A 60 1.66 -4.38 -5.64
N ARG A 61 0.48 -4.85 -5.24
CA ARG A 61 0.28 -5.37 -3.88
C ARG A 61 0.88 -6.78 -3.77
N VAL A 62 1.84 -6.95 -2.86
CA VAL A 62 2.58 -8.21 -2.65
C VAL A 62 2.19 -8.92 -1.35
N HIS A 63 1.74 -8.18 -0.32
CA HIS A 63 1.08 -8.72 0.87
C HIS A 63 -0.24 -7.99 1.12
N TYR A 64 -1.21 -8.70 1.70
CA TYR A 64 -2.56 -8.22 1.86
C TYR A 64 -3.21 -8.76 3.14
N MET A 65 -3.54 -7.86 4.08
CA MET A 65 -4.16 -8.25 5.36
C MET A 65 -5.48 -9.03 5.21
N MET A 66 -6.27 -8.76 4.17
CA MET A 66 -7.48 -9.54 3.89
C MET A 66 -7.21 -11.01 3.50
N ASN A 67 -5.98 -11.33 3.10
CA ASN A 67 -5.52 -12.70 2.87
C ASN A 67 -4.92 -13.33 4.14
N GLY A 68 -4.90 -12.61 5.27
CA GLY A 68 -4.30 -13.04 6.53
C GLY A 68 -2.83 -12.65 6.70
N ASP A 69 -2.26 -11.84 5.82
CA ASP A 69 -0.90 -11.33 5.98
C ASP A 69 -0.82 -10.32 7.14
N ALA A 70 0.37 -10.15 7.71
CA ALA A 70 0.59 -9.23 8.82
C ALA A 70 0.52 -7.74 8.43
N SER A 71 0.63 -7.43 7.13
CA SER A 71 0.57 -6.06 6.62
C SER A 71 0.06 -6.01 5.19
N CYS A 72 -0.44 -4.84 4.77
CA CYS A 72 -0.60 -4.53 3.36
C CYS A 72 0.75 -4.02 2.85
N THR A 73 1.31 -4.67 1.84
CA THR A 73 2.62 -4.28 1.30
C THR A 73 2.52 -4.04 -0.20
N TYR A 74 3.11 -2.95 -0.66
CA TYR A 74 3.15 -2.53 -2.06
C TYR A 74 4.59 -2.47 -2.55
N ARG A 75 4.85 -3.15 -3.66
CA ARG A 75 6.07 -2.96 -4.45
C ARG A 75 5.81 -1.89 -5.50
N ILE A 76 6.71 -0.91 -5.56
CA ILE A 76 6.64 0.24 -6.45
C ILE A 76 7.91 0.23 -7.31
N THR A 77 7.74 0.12 -8.62
CA THR A 77 8.85 0.13 -9.59
C THR A 77 8.69 1.30 -10.55
N LEU A 78 9.65 2.23 -10.57
CA LEU A 78 9.64 3.34 -11.53
C LEU A 78 9.84 2.82 -12.95
N ARG A 79 9.12 3.44 -13.90
CA ARG A 79 9.20 3.12 -15.33
C ARG A 79 10.41 3.72 -16.02
#